data_AF-A2DAC1-F1
#
_entry.id   AF-A2DAC1-F1
#
_cell.length_a   1.000
_cell.length_b   1.000
_cell.length_c   1.000
_cell.angle_alpha   90.00
_cell.angle_beta   90.00
_cell.angle_gamma   90.00
#
_symmetry.space_group_name_H-M   'P 1'
#
loop_
_entity.id
_entity.type
_entity.pdbx_description
1 polymer ?
#
loop_
_entity_poly.entity_id
_entity_poly.type
_entity_poly.pdbx_seq_one_letter_code
_entity_poly.pdbx_strand_id
1 'polypeptide(L)'
;MLDLIILMELFTRVQLKDETMKDFHHMNAVYSVLSFLLKAPRTPTGTPVINSLFQQRACMENILRATRGLQPLNNMHLEWKMPKNQ
;
A
#
# COMPACT_ATOMS: atom_id res chain seq x y z
N MET A 1 2.62 -6.81 -18.23
CA MET A 1 3.70 -5.80 -18.36
C MET A 1 3.16 -4.37 -18.28
N LEU A 2 2.00 -4.08 -18.90
CA LEU A 2 1.38 -2.75 -18.82
C LEU A 2 1.10 -2.29 -17.38
N ASP A 3 0.53 -3.15 -16.53
CA ASP A 3 0.19 -2.81 -15.14
C ASP A 3 1.42 -2.34 -14.35
N LEU A 4 2.57 -2.99 -14.57
CA LEU A 4 3.81 -2.65 -13.89
C LEU A 4 4.31 -1.27 -14.31
N ILE A 5 4.28 -0.95 -15.61
CA ILE A 5 4.72 0.35 -16.13
C ILE A 5 3.80 1.46 -15.64
N ILE A 6 2.48 1.25 -15.72
CA ILE A 6 1.48 2.24 -15.30
C ILE A 6 1.58 2.52 -13.80
N LEU A 7 1.66 1.47 -12.97
CA LEU A 7 1.78 1.65 -11.53
C LEU A 7 3.13 2.25 -11.13
N MET A 8 4.23 1.87 -11.79
CA MET A 8 5.53 2.47 -11.53
C MET A 8 5.50 3.97 -11.82
N GLU A 9 4.97 4.38 -12.97
CA GLU A 9 4.83 5.79 -13.34
C GLU A 9 4.00 6.55 -12.30
N LEU A 10 2.83 6.01 -11.92
CA LEU A 10 1.99 6.61 -10.89
C LEU A 10 2.74 6.79 -9.55
N PHE A 11 3.44 5.77 -9.07
CA PHE A 11 4.15 5.84 -7.79
C PHE A 11 5.40 6.73 -7.82
N THR A 12 5.96 7.06 -8.99
CA THR A 12 7.00 8.11 -9.07
C THR A 12 6.47 9.51 -8.77
N ARG A 13 5.17 9.77 -9.02
CA ARG A 13 4.51 11.05 -8.71
C ARG A 13 4.06 11.17 -7.25
N VAL A 14 3.98 10.06 -6.52
CA VAL A 14 3.56 10.05 -5.12
C VAL A 14 4.74 10.46 -4.24
N GLN A 15 4.49 11.43 -3.35
CA GLN A 15 5.42 11.84 -2.32
C GLN A 15 4.78 11.66 -0.95
N LEU A 16 5.57 11.24 0.02
CA LEU A 16 5.18 10.96 1.39
C LEU A 16 5.87 11.96 2.32
N LYS A 17 5.17 12.35 3.38
CA LYS A 17 5.71 13.18 4.44
C LYS A 17 5.20 12.63 5.76
N ASP A 18 6.13 12.31 6.64
CA ASP A 18 5.83 11.98 8.04
C ASP A 18 5.71 13.28 8.86
N GLU A 19 5.10 13.20 10.05
CA GLU A 19 4.93 14.34 10.96
C GLU A 19 6.27 14.97 11.37
N THR A 20 7.33 14.16 11.39
CA THR A 20 8.70 14.58 11.74
C THR A 20 9.49 15.18 10.58
N MET A 21 9.01 15.02 9.34
CA MET A 21 9.72 15.48 8.14
C MET A 21 9.37 16.93 7.80
N LYS A 22 10.35 17.69 7.30
CA LYS A 22 10.11 19.07 6.82
C LYS A 22 9.51 19.08 5.43
N ASP A 23 10.08 18.28 4.53
CA ASP A 23 9.74 18.22 3.12
C ASP A 23 9.09 16.89 2.74
N PHE A 24 8.43 16.88 1.58
CA PHE A 24 7.92 15.66 0.98
C PHE A 24 9.05 14.89 0.30
N HIS A 25 9.05 13.57 0.49
CA HIS A 25 10.05 12.67 -0.09
C HIS A 25 9.38 11.60 -0.95
N HIS A 26 10.07 11.18 -2.02
CA HIS A 26 9.60 10.05 -2.83
C HIS A 26 9.68 8.73 -2.06
N MET A 27 8.87 7.77 -2.47
CA MET A 27 8.93 6.40 -1.93
C MET A 27 10.32 5.79 -2.16
N ASN A 28 10.73 4.88 -1.28
CA ASN A 28 11.98 4.14 -1.43
C ASN A 28 12.09 3.49 -2.81
N ALA A 29 13.29 3.54 -3.41
CA ALA A 29 13.56 3.09 -4.78
C ALA A 29 13.17 1.63 -5.08
N VAL A 30 13.06 0.82 -4.02
CA VAL A 30 12.49 -0.52 -4.09
C VAL A 30 10.99 -0.39 -3.83
N TYR A 31 10.22 -0.11 -4.89
CA TYR A 31 8.75 0.00 -4.84
C TYR A 31 8.12 -1.34 -4.41
N SER A 32 8.14 -1.62 -3.12
CA SER A 32 7.63 -2.85 -2.52
C SER A 32 6.14 -3.08 -2.82
N VAL A 33 5.41 -2.01 -3.16
CA VAL A 33 4.02 -2.06 -3.63
C VAL A 33 3.88 -2.87 -4.94
N LEU A 34 4.88 -2.84 -5.81
CA LEU A 34 4.89 -3.60 -7.07
C LEU A 34 5.12 -5.11 -6.86
N SER A 35 5.42 -5.55 -5.63
CA SER A 35 5.64 -6.97 -5.31
C SER A 35 4.47 -7.87 -5.70
N PHE A 36 3.24 -7.32 -5.71
CA PHE A 36 2.04 -8.02 -6.18
C PHE A 36 2.17 -8.54 -7.62
N LEU A 37 2.92 -7.85 -8.48
CA LEU A 37 3.09 -8.19 -9.90
C LEU A 37 4.39 -8.96 -10.19
N LEU A 38 5.18 -9.30 -9.16
CA LEU A 38 6.51 -9.91 -9.31
C LEU A 38 6.62 -11.22 -8.53
N LYS A 39 7.17 -12.26 -9.17
CA LYS A 39 7.43 -13.54 -8.51
C LYS A 39 8.54 -13.48 -7.45
N ALA A 40 9.51 -12.59 -7.62
CA ALA A 40 10.66 -12.41 -6.72
C ALA A 40 10.85 -10.91 -6.43
N PRO A 41 10.09 -10.34 -5.50
CA PRO A 41 10.20 -8.93 -5.16
C PRO A 41 11.52 -8.66 -4.44
N ARG A 42 12.25 -7.64 -4.90
CA ARG A 42 13.35 -7.07 -4.12
C ARG A 42 12.74 -6.23 -2.99
N THR A 43 13.30 -6.29 -1.80
CA THR A 43 12.92 -5.43 -0.67
C THR A 43 14.15 -4.67 -0.16
N PRO A 44 13.99 -3.48 0.47
CA PRO A 44 15.11 -2.81 1.12
C PRO A 44 15.77 -3.71 2.18
N THR A 45 17.09 -3.60 2.33
CA THR A 45 17.86 -4.40 3.29
C THR A 45 17.28 -4.22 4.71
N GLY A 46 16.97 -5.34 5.38
CA GLY A 46 16.40 -5.34 6.73
C GLY A 46 14.87 -5.22 6.82
N THR A 47 14.16 -5.14 5.68
CA THR A 47 12.68 -5.17 5.67
C THR A 47 12.13 -6.58 5.54
N PRO A 48 11.00 -6.90 6.21
CA PRO A 48 10.39 -8.22 6.12
C PRO A 48 9.86 -8.49 4.70
N VAL A 49 10.15 -9.66 4.16
CA VAL A 49 9.58 -10.11 2.88
C VAL A 49 8.17 -10.62 3.12
N ILE A 50 7.18 -9.93 2.57
CA ILE A 50 5.78 -10.35 2.61
C ILE A 50 5.51 -11.16 1.34
N ASN A 51 5.34 -12.48 1.46
CA ASN A 51 4.98 -13.38 0.35
C ASN A 51 3.52 -13.85 0.46
N SER A 52 2.59 -12.89 0.53
CA SER A 52 1.16 -13.14 0.54
C SER A 52 0.47 -12.25 -0.48
N LEU A 53 -0.05 -12.87 -1.53
CA LEU A 53 -0.67 -12.17 -2.66
C LEU A 53 -1.81 -11.25 -2.21
N PHE A 54 -2.66 -11.71 -1.30
CA PHE A 54 -3.78 -10.93 -0.79
C PHE A 54 -3.34 -9.75 0.08
N GLN A 55 -2.30 -9.91 0.89
CA GLN A 55 -1.76 -8.82 1.71
C GLN A 55 -1.08 -7.76 0.85
N GLN A 56 -0.34 -8.18 -0.18
CA GLN A 56 0.27 -7.29 -1.17
C GLN A 56 -0.81 -6.51 -1.94
N ARG A 57 -1.88 -7.17 -2.38
CA ARG A 57 -3.03 -6.52 -3.03
C ARG A 57 -3.70 -5.50 -2.11
N ALA A 58 -3.98 -5.88 -0.86
CA ALA A 58 -4.61 -5.00 0.11
C ALA A 58 -3.74 -3.77 0.42
N CYS A 59 -2.41 -3.94 0.51
CA CYS A 59 -1.47 -2.84 0.65
C CYS A 59 -1.56 -1.86 -0.54
N MET A 60 -1.50 -2.37 -1.77
CA MET A 60 -1.62 -1.55 -2.98
C MET A 60 -2.95 -0.80 -3.03
N GLU A 61 -4.07 -1.49 -2.76
CA GLU A 61 -5.40 -0.89 -2.72
C GLU A 61 -5.51 0.22 -1.67
N ASN A 62 -4.99 -0.02 -0.46
CA ASN A 62 -5.04 0.97 0.61
C ASN A 62 -4.16 2.20 0.32
N ILE A 63 -3.03 2.04 -0.36
CA ILE A 63 -2.22 3.18 -0.82
C ILE A 63 -3.00 4.02 -1.83
N LEU A 64 -3.62 3.40 -2.83
CA LEU A 64 -4.44 4.11 -3.83
C LEU A 64 -5.70 4.76 -3.23
N ARG A 65 -6.22 4.21 -2.14
CA ARG A 65 -7.30 4.85 -1.37
C ARG A 65 -6.79 6.08 -0.63
N ALA A 66 -5.62 5.98 0.00
CA ALA A 66 -4.99 7.10 0.70
C ALA A 66 -4.69 8.27 -0.24
N THR A 67 -4.24 8.03 -1.47
CA THR A 67 -4.05 9.12 -2.47
C THR A 67 -5.35 9.83 -2.87
N ARG A 68 -6.52 9.23 -2.57
CA ARG A 68 -7.85 9.84 -2.74
C ARG A 68 -8.46 10.34 -1.43
N GLY A 69 -7.71 10.36 -0.33
CA GLY A 69 -8.21 10.76 1.00
C GLY A 69 -9.20 9.76 1.61
N LEU A 70 -9.26 8.54 1.10
CA LEU A 70 -10.14 7.49 1.63
C LEU A 70 -9.42 6.68 2.71
N GLN A 71 -10.18 6.30 3.74
CA GLN A 71 -9.70 5.41 4.79
C GLN A 71 -9.34 4.01 4.24
N PRO A 72 -8.35 3.31 4.84
CA PRO A 72 -7.99 1.97 4.44
C PRO A 72 -9.17 1.00 4.66
N LEU A 73 -9.32 0.05 3.72
CA LEU A 73 -10.26 -1.05 3.90
C LEU A 73 -9.73 -1.98 4.98
N ASN A 74 -10.60 -2.25 5.95
CA ASN A 74 -10.40 -3.24 6.98
C ASN A 74 -11.58 -4.21 6.94
N ASN A 75 -11.33 -5.47 7.28
CA ASN A 75 -12.34 -6.53 7.25
C ASN A 75 -13.01 -6.71 8.62
N MET A 76 -13.11 -5.64 9.41
CA MET A 76 -13.59 -5.75 10.79
C MET A 76 -15.11 -5.96 10.85
N HIS A 77 -15.86 -5.33 9.93
CA HIS A 77 -17.33 -5.40 9.84
C HIS A 77 -18.02 -5.23 11.20
N LEU A 78 -17.54 -4.29 12.02
CA LEU A 78 -17.97 -4.13 13.41
C LEU A 78 -19.44 -3.80 13.51
N GLU A 79 -19.97 -3.05 12.54
CA GLU A 79 -21.38 -2.70 12.44
C GLU A 79 -22.32 -3.92 12.45
N TRP A 80 -21.85 -5.08 12.00
CA TRP A 80 -22.60 -6.35 12.03
C TRP A 80 -22.31 -7.22 13.25
N LYS A 81 -21.26 -6.89 14.00
CA LYS A 81 -20.82 -7.62 15.20
C LYS A 81 -21.22 -6.93 16.50
N MET A 82 -21.71 -5.70 16.43
CA MET A 82 -22.25 -5.01 17.59
C MET A 82 -23.54 -5.70 18.07
N PRO A 83 -23.74 -5.84 19.39
CA PRO A 83 -25.00 -6.34 19.92
C PRO A 83 -26.12 -5.40 19.45
N LYS A 84 -27.16 -5.99 18.83
CA LYS A 84 -28.38 -5.25 18.55
C LYS A 84 -29.08 -5.03 19.88
N ASN A 85 -29.14 -3.78 20.34
CA ASN A 85 -29.99 -3.44 21.47
C ASN A 85 -31.42 -3.84 21.08
N GLN A 86 -31.96 -4.80 21.83
CA GLN A 86 -33.30 -5.33 21.67
C GLN A 86 -34.33 -4.34 22.20
#